data_AF-A0A1Q5TM96-F1
#
_entry.id   AF-A0A1Q5TM96-F1
#
_cell.length_a   1.000
_cell.length_b   1.000
_cell.length_c   1.000
_cell.angle_alpha   90.00
_cell.angle_beta   90.00
_cell.angle_gamma   90.00
#
_symmetry.space_group_name_H-M   'P 1'
#
loop_
_entity.id
_entity.type
_entity.pdbx_description
1 polymer ?
#
loop_
_entity_poly.entity_id
_entity_poly.type
_entity_poly.pdbx_seq_one_letter_code
_entity_poly.pdbx_strand_id
1 'polypeptide(L)'
;MAFHRKLVATGAMGGLTDERRLSTELGASVLERFQVLNTNTACALLPSIPAAQRLITSLTVKGTGHFVSPYIQLFVPSTATRDKNNGREEDDADCRWATFYAMLYHSDLTHEAMSVWRETGDGITSRHAEFALEWFQFLESRCINDSFCARPDLIQDEALGKDLPSLPPAATTAKEVDAIKALLAKSAASDIPGQTPVFPRDVFLYPKGLCGIYAVARCLVPDGLAAESQVVIYGWPYAETVKCVERSGWGRVILYGKGTEADLDDLEKKLVAGERIQVLFCELPSNPQLTSPDLDRIRRLADNYGFVVACGETLGTFVNVDILLPCLPLTASLSVFSATASCSRAVRVSICGDFMNGRG
;
A
#
# COMPACT_ATOMS: atom_id res chain seq x y z
N MET A 1 -7.79 37.22 27.99
CA MET A 1 -6.89 36.07 28.23
C MET A 1 -6.08 35.84 26.95
N ALA A 2 -4.83 36.29 26.93
CA ALA A 2 -3.94 36.17 25.77
C ALA A 2 -3.21 34.83 25.83
N PHE A 3 -3.35 34.00 24.80
CA PHE A 3 -2.58 32.76 24.65
C PHE A 3 -1.22 33.08 24.01
N HIS A 4 -0.14 32.99 24.80
CA HIS A 4 1.23 33.01 24.29
C HIS A 4 1.52 31.70 23.54
N ARG A 5 1.77 31.79 22.22
CA ARG A 5 2.43 30.73 21.45
C ARG A 5 3.93 30.75 21.77
N LYS A 6 4.43 29.75 22.49
CA LYS A 6 5.85 29.39 22.45
C LYS A 6 6.12 28.70 21.11
N LEU A 7 6.84 29.39 20.23
CA LEU A 7 7.48 28.78 19.06
C LEU A 7 8.53 27.78 19.57
N VAL A 8 8.30 26.49 19.30
CA VAL A 8 9.33 25.46 19.44
C VAL A 8 10.32 25.62 18.29
N ALA A 9 11.60 25.58 18.61
CA ALA A 9 12.71 25.82 17.71
C ALA A 9 12.67 24.91 16.47
N THR A 10 12.87 25.54 15.31
CA THR A 10 13.12 24.94 14.00
C THR A 10 14.42 24.13 14.05
N GLY A 11 14.31 22.81 14.21
CA GLY A 11 15.48 21.94 14.29
C GLY A 11 15.13 20.46 14.19
N ALA A 12 14.25 20.06 13.26
CA ALA A 12 14.03 18.67 12.85
C ALA A 12 13.06 18.65 11.64
N MET A 13 13.53 19.07 10.48
CA MET A 13 12.78 18.96 9.21
C MET A 13 13.65 18.22 8.21
N GLY A 14 13.83 16.91 8.43
CA GLY A 14 14.37 15.99 7.44
C GLY A 14 13.33 15.78 6.34
N GLY A 15 13.42 16.58 5.27
CA GLY A 15 12.55 16.50 4.11
C GLY A 15 12.82 15.25 3.25
N LEU A 16 11.97 15.04 2.24
CA LEU A 16 11.98 13.97 1.21
C LEU A 16 13.35 13.53 0.65
N THR A 17 14.41 14.34 0.82
CA THR A 17 15.81 14.01 0.51
C THR A 17 16.39 12.90 1.39
N ASP A 18 16.03 12.82 2.67
CA ASP A 18 16.48 11.72 3.56
C ASP A 18 15.73 10.41 3.29
N GLU A 19 14.47 10.48 2.83
CA GLU A 19 13.65 9.27 2.60
C GLU A 19 14.20 8.39 1.47
N ARG A 20 14.66 8.98 0.36
CA ARG A 20 15.30 8.22 -0.72
C ARG A 20 16.70 7.73 -0.34
N ARG A 21 17.39 8.46 0.52
CA ARG A 21 18.77 8.16 0.89
C ARG A 21 18.88 6.80 1.57
N LEU A 22 18.06 6.54 2.59
CA LEU A 22 18.13 5.30 3.38
C LEU A 22 17.83 4.04 2.56
N SER A 23 16.80 4.08 1.70
CA SER A 23 16.49 2.94 0.82
C SER A 23 17.56 2.72 -0.26
N THR A 24 18.19 3.80 -0.73
CA THR A 24 19.31 3.72 -1.69
C THR A 24 20.56 3.15 -1.01
N GLU A 25 20.84 3.58 0.22
CA GLU A 25 21.96 3.10 1.05
C GLU A 25 21.84 1.61 1.34
N LEU A 26 20.67 1.15 1.81
CA LEU A 26 20.42 -0.28 2.01
C LEU A 26 20.56 -1.08 0.71
N GLY A 27 20.07 -0.54 -0.41
CA GLY A 27 20.24 -1.16 -1.72
C GLY A 27 21.71 -1.27 -2.13
N ALA A 28 22.53 -0.25 -1.83
CA ALA A 28 23.96 -0.28 -2.06
C ALA A 28 24.67 -1.32 -1.18
N SER A 29 24.31 -1.43 0.11
CA SER A 29 24.85 -2.45 1.00
C SER A 29 24.54 -3.88 0.52
N VAL A 30 23.35 -4.10 -0.05
CA VAL A 30 23.00 -5.38 -0.69
C VAL A 30 23.88 -5.67 -1.90
N LEU A 31 24.08 -4.69 -2.78
CA LEU A 31 24.94 -4.85 -3.96
C LEU A 31 26.41 -5.12 -3.58
N GLU A 32 26.91 -4.42 -2.57
CA GLU A 32 28.26 -4.59 -2.03
C GLU A 32 28.46 -5.99 -1.44
N ARG A 33 27.51 -6.49 -0.64
CA ARG A 33 27.54 -7.84 -0.06
C ARG A 33 27.70 -8.92 -1.13
N PHE A 34 27.03 -8.77 -2.26
CA PHE A 34 27.11 -9.73 -3.37
C PHE A 34 28.18 -9.38 -4.41
N GLN A 35 29.07 -8.42 -4.10
CA GLN A 35 30.17 -7.99 -4.98
C GLN A 35 29.69 -7.66 -6.40
N VAL A 36 28.54 -7.02 -6.51
CA VAL A 36 27.97 -6.63 -7.81
C VAL A 36 28.70 -5.39 -8.31
N LEU A 37 29.75 -5.62 -9.11
CA LEU A 37 30.63 -4.55 -9.62
C LEU A 37 30.06 -3.80 -10.84
N ASN A 38 28.97 -4.29 -11.44
CA ASN A 38 28.37 -3.68 -12.62
C ASN A 38 27.54 -2.44 -12.25
N THR A 39 27.88 -1.28 -12.81
CA THR A 39 27.15 -0.02 -12.64
C THR A 39 25.73 -0.05 -13.21
N ASN A 40 25.44 -1.02 -14.07
CA ASN A 40 24.12 -1.18 -14.70
C ASN A 40 23.19 -2.10 -13.91
N THR A 41 23.51 -2.41 -12.65
CA THR A 41 22.61 -3.18 -11.78
C THR A 41 22.00 -2.28 -10.72
N ALA A 42 20.68 -2.28 -10.64
CA ALA A 42 19.91 -1.63 -9.59
C ALA A 42 19.32 -2.66 -8.62
N CYS A 43 18.93 -2.20 -7.43
CA CYS A 43 18.35 -3.03 -6.38
C CYS A 43 16.98 -2.46 -5.94
N ALA A 44 15.95 -3.29 -5.97
CA ALA A 44 14.66 -3.02 -5.35
C ALA A 44 14.57 -3.76 -4.00
N LEU A 45 13.92 -3.12 -3.03
CA LEU A 45 13.76 -3.62 -1.67
C LEU A 45 12.27 -3.76 -1.34
N LEU A 46 11.84 -4.98 -1.02
CA LEU A 46 10.44 -5.38 -0.89
C LEU A 46 10.19 -5.97 0.50
N PRO A 47 9.01 -5.75 1.10
CA PRO A 47 8.70 -6.23 2.45
C PRO A 47 8.23 -7.69 2.48
N SER A 48 7.92 -8.30 1.33
CA SER A 48 7.33 -9.65 1.29
C SER A 48 7.57 -10.37 -0.05
N ILE A 49 7.43 -11.70 -0.03
CA ILE A 49 7.50 -12.55 -1.24
C ILE A 49 6.45 -12.13 -2.29
N PRO A 50 5.15 -11.92 -1.95
CA PRO A 50 4.17 -11.52 -2.96
C PRO A 50 4.50 -10.18 -3.63
N ALA A 51 5.04 -9.22 -2.87
CA ALA A 51 5.52 -7.94 -3.41
C ALA A 51 6.68 -8.16 -4.41
N ALA A 52 7.66 -8.98 -4.04
CA ALA A 52 8.78 -9.33 -4.91
C ALA A 52 8.30 -10.03 -6.19
N GLN A 53 7.40 -11.00 -6.09
CA GLN A 53 6.84 -11.72 -7.24
C GLN A 53 6.12 -10.78 -8.22
N ARG A 54 5.30 -9.85 -7.71
CA ARG A 54 4.62 -8.86 -8.56
C ARG A 54 5.60 -7.98 -9.31
N LEU A 55 6.67 -7.54 -8.64
CA LEU A 55 7.72 -6.75 -9.30
C LEU A 55 8.46 -7.59 -10.35
N ILE A 56 8.84 -8.85 -10.05
CA ILE A 56 9.51 -9.75 -11.02
C ILE A 56 8.64 -9.90 -12.27
N THR A 57 7.35 -10.19 -12.11
CA THR A 57 6.41 -10.33 -13.22
C THR A 57 6.37 -9.06 -14.07
N SER A 58 6.26 -7.89 -13.42
CA SER A 58 6.21 -6.60 -14.13
C SER A 58 7.50 -6.30 -14.90
N LEU A 59 8.66 -6.54 -14.28
CA LEU A 59 9.96 -6.31 -14.91
C LEU A 59 10.22 -7.29 -16.05
N THR A 60 9.83 -8.56 -15.90
CA THR A 60 10.03 -9.61 -16.92
C THR A 60 9.18 -9.34 -18.16
N VAL A 61 7.94 -8.86 -18.00
CA VAL A 61 7.06 -8.51 -19.12
C VAL A 61 7.62 -7.32 -19.93
N LYS A 62 8.19 -6.31 -19.27
CA LYS A 62 8.74 -5.13 -19.94
C LYS A 62 10.19 -5.29 -20.42
N GLY A 63 11.00 -6.06 -19.70
CA GLY A 63 12.45 -6.12 -19.83
C GLY A 63 12.92 -7.26 -20.71
N THR A 64 12.41 -7.38 -21.93
CA THR A 64 12.83 -8.46 -22.86
C THR A 64 14.35 -8.41 -23.09
N GLY A 65 15.07 -9.39 -22.54
CA GLY A 65 16.53 -9.50 -22.67
C GLY A 65 17.36 -8.79 -21.59
N HIS A 66 16.72 -8.07 -20.66
CA HIS A 66 17.41 -7.49 -19.51
C HIS A 66 17.43 -8.47 -18.33
N PHE A 67 18.51 -8.43 -17.56
CA PHE A 67 18.65 -9.24 -16.36
C PHE A 67 17.64 -8.84 -15.28
N VAL A 68 16.97 -9.84 -14.70
CA VAL A 68 16.15 -9.75 -13.49
C VAL A 68 16.47 -10.96 -12.63
N SER A 69 16.95 -10.74 -11.40
CA SER A 69 17.25 -11.83 -10.46
C SER A 69 15.97 -12.40 -9.82
N PRO A 70 16.02 -13.66 -9.33
CA PRO A 70 15.05 -14.14 -8.34
C PRO A 70 15.09 -13.27 -7.09
N TYR A 71 14.03 -13.30 -6.27
CA TYR A 71 14.06 -12.60 -4.99
C TYR A 71 15.12 -13.21 -4.05
N ILE A 72 15.80 -12.34 -3.33
CA ILE A 72 16.82 -12.67 -2.33
C ILE A 72 16.22 -12.33 -0.97
N GLN A 73 15.98 -13.32 -0.12
CA GLN A 73 15.50 -13.08 1.24
C GLN A 73 16.69 -12.71 2.13
N LEU A 74 16.62 -11.58 2.84
CA LEU A 74 17.55 -11.22 3.90
C LEU A 74 16.81 -11.31 5.23
N PHE A 75 17.31 -12.10 6.17
CA PHE A 75 16.62 -12.41 7.42
C PHE A 75 17.62 -12.66 8.56
N VAL A 76 17.19 -12.45 9.80
CA VAL A 76 17.99 -12.81 10.97
C VAL A 76 17.89 -14.33 11.17
N PRO A 77 19.00 -15.10 11.13
CA PRO A 77 18.95 -16.55 11.32
C PRO A 77 18.49 -16.89 12.74
N SER A 78 17.62 -17.89 12.85
CA SER A 78 17.18 -18.38 14.16
C SER A 78 18.34 -19.09 14.85
N THR A 79 18.76 -18.59 16.01
CA THR A 79 19.64 -19.34 16.92
C THR A 79 18.83 -20.49 17.52
N ALA A 80 19.01 -21.71 17.01
CA ALA A 80 18.33 -22.93 17.47
C ALA A 80 18.70 -23.36 18.92
N THR A 81 19.31 -22.48 19.71
CA THR A 81 19.74 -22.70 21.09
C THR A 81 19.33 -21.52 21.98
N ARG A 82 18.03 -21.28 22.12
CA ARG A 82 17.51 -20.50 23.26
C ARG A 82 16.55 -21.37 24.05
N ASP A 83 16.85 -21.52 25.33
CA ASP A 83 15.94 -22.07 26.33
C ASP A 83 14.56 -21.44 26.12
N LYS A 84 13.57 -22.29 25.79
CA LYS A 84 12.16 -21.90 25.60
C LYS A 84 11.53 -21.23 26.83
N ASN A 85 12.29 -21.09 27.92
CA ASN A 85 11.84 -20.51 29.17
C ASN A 85 12.18 -19.02 29.33
N ASN A 86 13.02 -18.41 28.47
CA ASN A 86 13.44 -17.00 28.62
C ASN A 86 13.37 -16.12 27.35
N GLY A 87 12.89 -16.64 26.21
CA GLY A 87 12.74 -15.85 24.99
C GLY A 87 11.58 -14.85 25.09
N ARG A 88 11.87 -13.55 25.14
CA ARG A 88 10.87 -12.49 25.05
C ARG A 88 10.26 -12.51 23.64
N GLU A 89 8.94 -12.54 23.52
CA GLU A 89 8.21 -12.45 22.23
C GLU A 89 8.63 -11.24 21.37
N GLU A 90 9.23 -10.23 22.01
CA GLU A 90 9.77 -9.00 21.41
C GLU A 90 10.98 -9.25 20.50
N ASP A 91 11.91 -10.13 20.88
CA ASP A 91 13.12 -10.43 20.09
C ASP A 91 12.78 -11.08 18.73
N ASP A 92 11.70 -11.86 18.70
CA ASP A 92 11.16 -12.50 17.50
C ASP A 92 10.45 -11.49 16.57
N ALA A 93 9.88 -10.42 17.13
CA ALA A 93 9.28 -9.34 16.35
C ALA A 93 10.33 -8.49 15.62
N ASP A 94 11.44 -8.17 16.30
CA ASP A 94 12.55 -7.42 15.71
C ASP A 94 13.22 -8.20 14.57
N CYS A 95 13.47 -9.50 14.77
CA CYS A 95 14.01 -10.37 13.72
C CYS A 95 13.10 -10.44 12.48
N ARG A 96 11.78 -10.51 12.69
CA ARG A 96 10.80 -10.45 11.60
C ARG A 96 10.79 -9.11 10.89
N TRP A 97 10.95 -8.01 11.62
CA TRP A 97 10.92 -6.67 11.04
C TRP A 97 12.22 -6.29 10.33
N ALA A 98 13.35 -6.87 10.73
CA ALA A 98 14.61 -6.77 9.97
C ALA A 98 14.58 -7.58 8.67
N THR A 99 13.60 -8.48 8.49
CA THR A 99 13.51 -9.33 7.31
C THR A 99 12.93 -8.57 6.12
N PHE A 100 13.64 -8.59 4.99
CA PHE A 100 13.19 -8.01 3.73
C PHE A 100 13.65 -8.84 2.54
N TYR A 101 13.21 -8.46 1.35
CA TYR A 101 13.54 -9.13 0.10
C TYR A 101 14.20 -8.14 -0.83
N ALA A 102 15.37 -8.50 -1.37
CA ALA A 102 16.03 -7.74 -2.40
C ALA A 102 15.79 -8.36 -3.77
N MET A 103 15.78 -7.52 -4.80
CA MET A 103 15.78 -7.94 -6.19
C MET A 103 16.75 -7.08 -6.98
N LEU A 104 17.71 -7.73 -7.63
CA LEU A 104 18.65 -7.11 -8.53
C LEU A 104 18.12 -7.15 -9.96
N TYR A 105 18.25 -6.06 -10.70
CA TYR A 105 17.77 -5.95 -12.09
C TYR A 105 18.61 -4.94 -12.88
N HIS A 106 18.56 -5.00 -14.22
CA HIS A 106 19.27 -4.04 -15.07
C HIS A 106 18.74 -2.61 -14.92
N SER A 107 19.60 -1.61 -14.82
CA SER A 107 19.26 -0.20 -14.51
C SER A 107 18.22 0.40 -15.46
N ASP A 108 18.15 -0.06 -16.72
CA ASP A 108 17.14 0.38 -17.70
C ASP A 108 15.70 0.08 -17.26
N LEU A 109 15.51 -0.92 -16.38
CA LEU A 109 14.21 -1.28 -15.82
C LEU A 109 13.83 -0.44 -14.59
N THR A 110 14.69 0.49 -14.15
CA THR A 110 14.44 1.32 -12.96
C THR A 110 13.16 2.14 -13.07
N HIS A 111 12.85 2.66 -14.27
CA HIS A 111 11.60 3.40 -14.46
C HIS A 111 10.38 2.50 -14.20
N GLU A 112 10.42 1.25 -14.64
CA GLU A 112 9.33 0.29 -14.39
C GLU A 112 9.27 -0.11 -12.92
N ALA A 113 10.40 -0.41 -12.29
CA ALA A 113 10.45 -0.75 -10.87
C ALA A 113 9.86 0.37 -10.00
N MET A 114 10.22 1.63 -10.30
CA MET A 114 9.70 2.79 -9.60
C MET A 114 8.21 3.05 -9.89
N SER A 115 7.73 2.75 -11.09
CA SER A 115 6.30 2.81 -11.43
C SER A 115 5.52 1.80 -10.59
N VAL A 116 5.96 0.54 -10.53
CA VAL A 116 5.36 -0.49 -9.67
C VAL A 116 5.36 -0.04 -8.22
N TRP A 117 6.50 0.44 -7.69
CA TRP A 117 6.59 0.92 -6.32
C TRP A 117 5.59 2.04 -6.01
N ARG A 118 5.51 3.04 -6.90
CA ARG A 118 4.61 4.19 -6.73
C ARG A 118 3.14 3.79 -6.75
N GLU A 119 2.76 2.87 -7.63
CA GLU A 119 1.36 2.51 -7.90
C GLU A 119 0.83 1.45 -6.92
N THR A 120 1.69 0.51 -6.52
CA THR A 120 1.32 -0.59 -5.61
C THR A 120 1.66 -0.32 -4.15
N GLY A 121 2.73 0.44 -3.91
CA GLY A 121 3.36 0.62 -2.60
C GLY A 121 4.11 -0.61 -2.09
N ASP A 122 4.46 -1.55 -2.96
CA ASP A 122 5.09 -2.83 -2.60
C ASP A 122 6.56 -2.75 -2.15
N GLY A 123 7.15 -1.57 -2.00
CA GLY A 123 8.52 -1.44 -1.47
C GLY A 123 8.57 -1.17 0.02
N ILE A 124 9.73 -1.39 0.61
CA ILE A 124 9.95 -1.03 2.02
C ILE A 124 9.87 0.49 2.22
N THR A 125 9.56 0.91 3.44
CA THR A 125 9.57 2.32 3.84
C THR A 125 10.99 2.76 4.24
N SER A 126 11.24 4.07 4.30
CA SER A 126 12.51 4.61 4.81
C SER A 126 12.82 4.15 6.23
N ARG A 127 11.81 4.07 7.11
CA ARG A 127 11.96 3.56 8.49
C ARG A 127 12.29 2.08 8.56
N HIS A 128 11.71 1.28 7.66
CA HIS A 128 12.08 -0.13 7.54
C HIS A 128 13.52 -0.23 7.00
N ALA A 129 13.91 0.59 6.02
CA ALA A 129 15.28 0.61 5.51
C ALA A 129 16.30 1.01 6.59
N GLU A 130 16.01 2.03 7.39
CA GLU A 130 16.83 2.44 8.55
C GLU A 130 17.00 1.30 9.55
N PHE A 131 15.90 0.65 9.94
CA PHE A 131 15.95 -0.50 10.83
C PHE A 131 16.79 -1.65 10.23
N ALA A 132 16.56 -1.99 8.97
CA ALA A 132 17.29 -3.06 8.30
C ALA A 132 18.79 -2.76 8.12
N LEU A 133 19.19 -1.48 7.98
CA LEU A 133 20.59 -1.06 7.93
C LEU A 133 21.32 -1.34 9.25
N GLU A 134 20.70 -0.99 10.39
CA GLU A 134 21.25 -1.25 11.73
C GLU A 134 21.42 -2.76 12.00
N TRP A 135 20.51 -3.57 11.46
CA TRP A 135 20.54 -5.02 11.58
C TRP A 135 21.35 -5.74 10.49
N PHE A 136 21.84 -5.02 9.46
CA PHE A 136 22.30 -5.62 8.20
C PHE A 136 23.42 -6.65 8.39
N GLN A 137 24.39 -6.36 9.26
CA GLN A 137 25.54 -7.24 9.54
C GLN A 137 25.13 -8.60 10.15
N PHE A 138 23.93 -8.71 10.71
CA PHE A 138 23.39 -9.91 11.32
C PHE A 138 22.45 -10.70 10.40
N LEU A 139 22.21 -10.21 9.18
CA LEU A 139 21.29 -10.84 8.23
C LEU A 139 21.99 -11.93 7.41
N GLU A 140 21.43 -13.13 7.44
CA GLU A 140 21.69 -14.18 6.45
C GLU A 140 20.88 -13.89 5.17
N SER A 141 21.43 -14.26 4.02
CA SER A 141 20.71 -14.20 2.74
C SER A 141 20.46 -15.57 2.14
N ARG A 142 19.25 -15.75 1.59
CA ARG A 142 18.79 -16.98 0.94
C ARG A 142 18.16 -16.65 -0.41
N CYS A 143 18.58 -17.38 -1.43
CA CYS A 143 18.04 -17.28 -2.77
C CYS A 143 18.04 -18.67 -3.44
N ILE A 144 17.27 -18.83 -4.52
CA ILE A 144 17.38 -20.02 -5.37
C ILE A 144 18.71 -20.08 -6.14
N ASN A 145 19.36 -18.92 -6.31
CA ASN A 145 20.69 -18.84 -6.87
C ASN A 145 21.72 -18.75 -5.74
N ASP A 146 22.57 -19.77 -5.63
CA ASP A 146 23.60 -19.88 -4.60
C ASP A 146 24.57 -18.69 -4.57
N SER A 147 24.77 -17.97 -5.68
CA SER A 147 25.60 -16.77 -5.71
C SER A 147 25.05 -15.62 -4.86
N PHE A 148 23.77 -15.68 -4.48
CA PHE A 148 23.10 -14.71 -3.61
C PHE A 148 22.78 -15.28 -2.22
N CYS A 149 23.39 -16.40 -1.86
CA CYS A 149 23.34 -16.97 -0.51
C CYS A 149 24.62 -16.58 0.25
N ALA A 150 24.47 -15.87 1.35
CA ALA A 150 25.59 -15.43 2.19
C ALA A 150 25.24 -15.56 3.68
N ARG A 151 26.23 -15.97 4.46
CA ARG A 151 26.16 -15.97 5.92
C ARG A 151 26.19 -14.54 6.46
N PRO A 152 25.70 -14.30 7.69
CA PRO A 152 25.83 -12.99 8.31
C PRO A 152 27.31 -12.63 8.55
N ASP A 153 27.62 -11.34 8.51
CA ASP A 153 28.97 -10.80 8.74
C ASP A 153 29.37 -10.89 10.22
N LEU A 154 28.39 -10.74 11.11
CA LEU A 154 28.52 -10.89 12.57
C LEU A 154 27.52 -11.92 13.10
N ILE A 155 27.91 -12.65 14.15
CA ILE A 155 27.04 -13.65 14.79
C ILE A 155 26.06 -12.93 15.73
N GLN A 156 24.83 -13.41 15.81
CA GLN A 156 23.75 -12.80 16.60
C GLN A 156 24.10 -12.65 18.10
N ASP A 157 24.96 -13.51 18.66
CA ASP A 157 25.43 -13.40 20.05
C ASP A 157 26.27 -12.12 20.29
N GLU A 158 26.91 -11.59 19.25
CA GLU A 158 27.62 -10.29 19.30
C GLU A 158 26.66 -9.10 19.18
N ALA A 159 25.43 -9.33 18.69
CA ALA A 159 24.35 -8.35 18.65
C ALA A 159 23.80 -8.05 20.06
N LEU A 160 23.79 -9.05 20.96
CA LEU A 160 23.33 -8.92 22.35
C LEU A 160 24.17 -7.95 23.19
N GLY A 161 25.38 -7.58 22.73
CA GLY A 161 26.22 -6.55 23.34
C GLY A 161 26.07 -5.16 22.72
N LYS A 162 25.25 -5.00 21.66
CA LYS A 162 24.98 -3.73 21.00
C LYS A 162 23.56 -3.24 21.32
N ASP A 163 23.41 -1.94 21.54
CA ASP A 163 22.10 -1.27 21.65
C ASP A 163 21.43 -1.17 20.27
N LEU A 164 20.95 -2.31 19.75
CA LEU A 164 20.19 -2.34 18.49
C LEU A 164 18.81 -1.68 18.66
N PRO A 165 18.28 -1.05 17.60
CA PRO A 165 16.92 -0.53 17.64
C PRO A 165 15.93 -1.69 17.80
N SER A 166 14.98 -1.52 18.72
CA SER A 166 13.86 -2.44 18.94
C SER A 166 12.55 -1.79 18.51
N LEU A 167 11.61 -2.63 18.09
CA LEU A 167 10.25 -2.18 17.81
C LEU A 167 9.54 -1.76 19.11
N PRO A 168 8.58 -0.82 19.02
CA PRO A 168 7.65 -0.59 20.11
C PRO A 168 6.92 -1.88 20.49
N PRO A 169 6.56 -2.07 21.77
CA PRO A 169 5.83 -3.27 22.19
C PRO A 169 4.56 -3.47 21.36
N ALA A 170 4.32 -4.71 20.91
CA ALA A 170 3.19 -5.04 20.04
C ALA A 170 1.84 -4.60 20.64
N ALA A 171 1.69 -4.69 21.96
CA ALA A 171 0.52 -4.22 22.69
C ALA A 171 0.30 -2.70 22.55
N THR A 172 1.38 -1.90 22.59
CA THR A 172 1.33 -0.45 22.39
C THR A 172 0.89 -0.12 20.96
N THR A 173 1.49 -0.79 19.97
CA THR A 173 1.12 -0.58 18.56
C THR A 173 -0.32 -0.99 18.27
N ALA A 174 -0.78 -2.14 18.78
CA ALA A 174 -2.16 -2.59 18.62
C ALA A 174 -3.16 -1.59 19.22
N LYS A 175 -2.88 -1.10 20.43
CA LYS A 175 -3.71 -0.08 21.10
C LYS A 175 -3.78 1.23 20.32
N GLU A 176 -2.65 1.69 19.75
CA GLU A 176 -2.63 2.89 18.89
C GLU A 176 -3.44 2.68 17.61
N VAL A 177 -3.29 1.52 16.96
CA VAL A 177 -4.04 1.16 15.75
C VAL A 177 -5.54 1.10 16.04
N ASP A 178 -5.95 0.45 17.13
CA ASP A 178 -7.35 0.34 17.53
C ASP A 178 -7.95 1.72 17.84
N ALA A 179 -7.20 2.60 18.52
CA ALA A 179 -7.62 3.96 18.78
C ALA A 179 -7.83 4.76 17.49
N ILE A 180 -6.92 4.63 16.51
CA ILE A 180 -7.05 5.27 15.19
C ILE A 180 -8.27 4.74 14.45
N LYS A 181 -8.44 3.41 14.39
CA LYS A 181 -9.60 2.78 13.74
C LYS A 181 -10.91 3.21 14.38
N ALA A 182 -10.98 3.27 15.71
CA ALA A 182 -12.18 3.71 16.42
C ALA A 182 -12.53 5.17 16.16
N LEU A 183 -11.52 6.06 16.10
CA LEU A 183 -11.74 7.45 15.75
C LEU A 183 -12.30 7.58 14.33
N LEU A 184 -11.69 6.88 13.37
CA LEU A 184 -12.10 6.92 11.96
C LEU A 184 -13.49 6.33 11.74
N ALA A 185 -13.79 5.19 12.38
CA ALA A 185 -15.11 4.56 12.32
C ALA A 185 -16.20 5.50 12.86
N LYS A 186 -15.93 6.18 13.99
CA LYS A 186 -16.83 7.19 14.54
C LYS A 186 -17.02 8.38 13.61
N SER A 187 -15.94 8.85 12.98
CA SER A 187 -15.99 9.99 12.05
C SER A 187 -16.67 9.68 10.73
N ALA A 188 -16.64 8.43 10.29
CA ALA A 188 -17.25 8.00 9.04
C ALA A 188 -18.75 7.75 9.13
N ALA A 189 -19.35 7.76 10.32
CA ALA A 189 -20.75 7.41 10.50
C ALA A 189 -21.70 8.33 9.72
N SER A 190 -22.70 7.73 9.07
CA SER A 190 -23.75 8.46 8.35
C SER A 190 -24.62 9.27 9.31
N ASP A 191 -24.97 10.49 8.92
CA ASP A 191 -25.95 11.32 9.63
C ASP A 191 -27.40 10.86 9.40
N ILE A 192 -27.63 9.90 8.49
CA ILE A 192 -28.96 9.38 8.19
C ILE A 192 -29.41 8.39 9.29
N PRO A 193 -30.58 8.62 9.93
CA PRO A 193 -31.08 7.71 10.95
C PRO A 193 -31.29 6.27 10.45
N GLY A 194 -30.94 5.30 11.28
CA GLY A 194 -31.18 3.87 11.02
C GLY A 194 -30.12 3.19 10.16
N GLN A 195 -29.05 3.88 9.76
CA GLN A 195 -27.93 3.27 9.07
C GLN A 195 -27.06 2.43 10.00
N THR A 196 -26.46 1.37 9.44
CA THR A 196 -25.53 0.53 10.18
C THR A 196 -24.27 1.34 10.50
N PRO A 197 -23.86 1.45 11.78
CA PRO A 197 -22.63 2.15 12.13
C PRO A 197 -21.41 1.50 11.51
N VAL A 198 -20.40 2.30 11.19
CA VAL A 198 -19.07 1.78 10.85
C VAL A 198 -18.39 1.33 12.14
N PHE A 199 -17.87 0.10 12.15
CA PHE A 199 -17.11 -0.44 13.27
C PHE A 199 -15.60 -0.36 13.01
N PRO A 200 -14.76 -0.34 14.07
CA PRO A 200 -13.30 -0.35 13.90
C PRO A 200 -12.78 -1.54 13.07
N ARG A 201 -13.49 -2.69 13.10
CA ARG A 201 -13.15 -3.88 12.30
C ARG A 201 -13.35 -3.65 10.79
N ASP A 202 -14.20 -2.72 10.42
CA ASP A 202 -14.49 -2.38 9.02
C ASP A 202 -13.42 -1.44 8.47
N VAL A 203 -12.57 -0.86 9.32
CA VAL A 203 -11.52 0.09 8.97
C VAL A 203 -10.18 -0.61 8.76
N PHE A 204 -9.64 -0.47 7.56
CA PHE A 204 -8.31 -0.96 7.17
C PHE A 204 -7.35 0.20 6.97
N LEU A 205 -6.13 0.07 7.52
CA LEU A 205 -5.11 1.10 7.49
C LEU A 205 -4.02 0.74 6.48
N TYR A 206 -3.72 1.67 5.58
CA TYR A 206 -2.66 1.53 4.58
C TYR A 206 -1.62 2.65 4.68
N PRO A 207 -0.34 2.39 4.33
CA PRO A 207 0.74 3.39 4.45
C PRO A 207 0.57 4.61 3.53
N LYS A 208 -0.14 4.45 2.41
CA LYS A 208 -0.47 5.50 1.43
C LYS A 208 -1.81 5.14 0.77
N GLY A 209 -2.48 6.11 0.14
CA GLY A 209 -3.81 5.86 -0.43
C GLY A 209 -3.79 5.05 -1.70
N LEU A 210 -2.77 5.23 -2.54
CA LEU A 210 -2.60 4.34 -3.69
C LEU A 210 -2.44 2.89 -3.24
N CYS A 211 -1.80 2.62 -2.09
CA CYS A 211 -1.74 1.27 -1.52
C CYS A 211 -3.12 0.74 -1.13
N GLY A 212 -3.97 1.59 -0.52
CA GLY A 212 -5.34 1.22 -0.17
C GLY A 212 -6.20 0.95 -1.40
N ILE A 213 -6.16 1.85 -2.39
CA ILE A 213 -6.85 1.66 -3.69
C ILE A 213 -6.36 0.38 -4.37
N TYR A 214 -5.05 0.13 -4.38
CA TYR A 214 -4.47 -1.07 -4.99
C TYR A 214 -4.88 -2.35 -4.27
N ALA A 215 -4.90 -2.33 -2.94
CA ALA A 215 -5.37 -3.46 -2.16
C ALA A 215 -6.83 -3.78 -2.48
N VAL A 216 -7.72 -2.77 -2.50
CA VAL A 216 -9.13 -2.98 -2.85
C VAL A 216 -9.29 -3.43 -4.30
N ALA A 217 -8.61 -2.78 -5.23
CA ALA A 217 -8.68 -3.13 -6.66
C ALA A 217 -8.23 -4.57 -6.93
N ARG A 218 -7.25 -5.09 -6.19
CA ARG A 218 -6.84 -6.50 -6.27
C ARG A 218 -7.81 -7.44 -5.57
N CYS A 219 -8.28 -7.10 -4.38
CA CYS A 219 -9.21 -7.95 -3.62
C CYS A 219 -10.57 -8.12 -4.31
N LEU A 220 -10.96 -7.18 -5.18
CA LEU A 220 -12.20 -7.26 -5.91
C LEU A 220 -12.08 -8.00 -7.26
N VAL A 221 -10.87 -8.36 -7.70
CA VAL A 221 -10.70 -9.22 -8.88
C VAL A 221 -11.30 -10.60 -8.56
N PRO A 222 -12.24 -11.12 -9.34
CA PRO A 222 -12.83 -12.43 -9.08
C PRO A 222 -11.82 -13.57 -9.22
N ASP A 223 -11.75 -14.43 -8.21
CA ASP A 223 -10.93 -15.63 -8.23
C ASP A 223 -11.29 -16.54 -9.41
N GLY A 224 -10.29 -16.99 -10.15
CA GLY A 224 -10.46 -17.90 -11.30
C GLY A 224 -11.09 -17.29 -12.56
N LEU A 225 -11.60 -16.06 -12.50
CA LEU A 225 -12.25 -15.36 -13.64
C LEU A 225 -11.59 -14.02 -13.98
N ALA A 226 -10.35 -13.81 -13.53
CA ALA A 226 -9.61 -12.58 -13.76
C ALA A 226 -9.57 -12.15 -15.23
N ALA A 227 -9.36 -13.08 -16.17
CA ALA A 227 -9.29 -12.78 -17.60
C ALA A 227 -10.62 -12.29 -18.22
N GLU A 228 -11.76 -12.70 -17.64
CA GLU A 228 -13.11 -12.32 -18.10
C GLU A 228 -13.66 -11.11 -17.32
N SER A 229 -12.95 -10.69 -16.27
CA SER A 229 -13.38 -9.62 -15.39
C SER A 229 -13.20 -8.24 -16.02
N GLN A 230 -14.16 -7.35 -15.73
CA GLN A 230 -14.22 -5.98 -16.22
C GLN A 230 -14.40 -4.99 -15.06
N VAL A 231 -13.59 -3.95 -15.08
CA VAL A 231 -13.65 -2.84 -14.12
C VAL A 231 -13.83 -1.54 -14.86
N VAL A 232 -14.65 -0.65 -14.30
CA VAL A 232 -14.86 0.70 -14.81
C VAL A 232 -14.14 1.70 -13.91
N ILE A 233 -13.50 2.68 -14.52
CA ILE A 233 -13.01 3.89 -13.87
C ILE A 233 -13.80 5.06 -14.45
N TYR A 234 -14.56 5.75 -13.61
CA TYR A 234 -15.46 6.83 -13.98
C TYR A 234 -14.99 8.17 -13.42
N GLY A 235 -14.83 9.15 -14.30
CA GLY A 235 -14.34 10.48 -13.96
C GLY A 235 -12.84 10.65 -14.19
N TRP A 236 -12.29 11.70 -13.60
CA TRP A 236 -10.90 12.12 -13.77
C TRP A 236 -10.08 11.85 -12.50
N PRO A 237 -9.70 10.59 -12.22
CA PRO A 237 -8.84 10.29 -11.08
C PRO A 237 -7.38 10.67 -11.38
N TYR A 238 -6.53 10.60 -10.35
CA TYR A 238 -5.08 10.67 -10.55
C TYR A 238 -4.60 9.59 -11.54
N ALA A 239 -3.61 9.92 -12.37
CA ALA A 239 -3.07 8.99 -13.37
C ALA A 239 -2.56 7.69 -12.72
N GLU A 240 -1.98 7.79 -11.52
CA GLU A 240 -1.52 6.65 -10.74
C GLU A 240 -2.66 5.73 -10.28
N THR A 241 -3.87 6.26 -10.03
CA THR A 241 -5.05 5.45 -9.71
C THR A 241 -5.43 4.56 -10.88
N VAL A 242 -5.38 5.09 -12.11
CA VAL A 242 -5.64 4.30 -13.33
C VAL A 242 -4.63 3.17 -13.47
N LYS A 243 -3.33 3.49 -13.32
CA LYS A 243 -2.25 2.50 -13.41
C LYS A 243 -2.34 1.43 -12.33
N CYS A 244 -2.73 1.82 -11.13
CA CYS A 244 -2.98 0.92 -10.01
C CYS A 244 -4.07 -0.12 -10.35
N VAL A 245 -5.21 0.32 -10.90
CA VAL A 245 -6.29 -0.60 -11.32
C VAL A 245 -5.84 -1.48 -12.50
N GLU A 246 -5.15 -0.93 -13.50
CA GLU A 246 -4.57 -1.69 -14.63
C GLU A 246 -3.61 -2.80 -14.16
N ARG A 247 -2.85 -2.57 -13.08
CA ARG A 247 -1.92 -3.55 -12.50
C ARG A 247 -2.57 -4.55 -11.56
N SER A 248 -3.86 -4.39 -11.25
CA SER A 248 -4.52 -5.22 -10.24
C SER A 248 -4.90 -6.62 -10.75
N GLY A 249 -4.80 -6.88 -12.06
CA GLY A 249 -5.07 -8.19 -12.66
C GLY A 249 -6.43 -8.32 -13.33
N TRP A 250 -7.14 -7.20 -13.54
CA TRP A 250 -8.39 -7.17 -14.29
C TRP A 250 -8.18 -7.53 -15.76
N GLY A 251 -9.11 -8.31 -16.33
CA GLY A 251 -9.07 -8.70 -17.73
C GLY A 251 -9.31 -7.52 -18.67
N ARG A 252 -10.20 -6.61 -18.29
CA ARG A 252 -10.47 -5.38 -19.02
C ARG A 252 -10.71 -4.20 -18.08
N VAL A 253 -9.98 -3.11 -18.31
CA VAL A 253 -10.21 -1.81 -17.65
C VAL A 253 -10.88 -0.87 -18.63
N ILE A 254 -12.06 -0.36 -18.27
CA ILE A 254 -12.83 0.61 -19.07
C ILE A 254 -12.70 1.98 -18.41
N LEU A 255 -12.16 2.96 -19.14
CA LEU A 255 -11.95 4.31 -18.64
C LEU A 255 -12.97 5.29 -19.25
N TYR A 256 -13.89 5.78 -18.42
CA TYR A 256 -14.74 6.94 -18.69
C TYR A 256 -14.11 8.20 -18.11
N GLY A 257 -12.98 8.61 -18.70
CA GLY A 257 -12.10 9.65 -18.15
C GLY A 257 -12.74 11.03 -17.97
N LYS A 258 -13.83 11.34 -18.69
CA LYS A 258 -14.51 12.63 -18.57
C LYS A 258 -15.55 12.65 -17.44
N GLY A 259 -16.12 11.50 -17.10
CA GLY A 259 -17.14 11.38 -16.05
C GLY A 259 -18.40 12.22 -16.32
N THR A 260 -18.85 12.29 -17.57
CA THR A 260 -20.04 13.05 -17.96
C THR A 260 -21.31 12.21 -17.94
N GLU A 261 -22.49 12.83 -17.87
CA GLU A 261 -23.77 12.11 -17.99
C GLU A 261 -23.87 11.25 -19.25
N ALA A 262 -23.28 11.69 -20.36
CA ALA A 262 -23.20 10.91 -21.59
C ALA A 262 -22.36 9.62 -21.44
N ASP A 263 -21.34 9.65 -20.58
CA ASP A 263 -20.55 8.47 -20.23
C ASP A 263 -21.39 7.48 -19.40
N LEU A 264 -22.22 7.97 -18.47
CA LEU A 264 -23.19 7.12 -17.75
C LEU A 264 -24.26 6.55 -18.67
N ASP A 265 -24.75 7.33 -19.63
CA ASP A 265 -25.71 6.84 -20.65
C ASP A 265 -25.11 5.70 -21.48
N ASP A 266 -23.84 5.82 -21.87
CA ASP A 266 -23.12 4.76 -22.60
C ASP A 266 -22.91 3.51 -21.74
N LEU A 267 -22.49 3.69 -20.47
CA LEU A 267 -22.35 2.59 -19.53
C LEU A 267 -23.68 1.86 -19.33
N GLU A 268 -24.77 2.58 -19.09
CA GLU A 268 -26.10 2.01 -18.91
C GLU A 268 -26.56 1.23 -20.15
N LYS A 269 -26.35 1.78 -21.36
CA LYS A 269 -26.65 1.07 -22.61
C LYS A 269 -25.88 -0.26 -22.73
N LYS A 270 -24.60 -0.26 -22.37
CA LYS A 270 -23.76 -1.47 -22.38
C LYS A 270 -24.26 -2.51 -21.38
N LEU A 271 -24.60 -2.08 -20.16
CA LEU A 271 -25.17 -2.95 -19.14
C LEU A 271 -26.51 -3.56 -19.58
N VAL A 272 -27.39 -2.77 -20.21
CA VAL A 272 -28.66 -3.25 -20.81
C VAL A 272 -28.39 -4.27 -21.92
N ALA A 273 -27.37 -4.06 -22.74
CA ALA A 273 -26.98 -4.97 -23.82
C ALA A 273 -26.35 -6.29 -23.32
N GLY A 274 -26.15 -6.43 -22.00
CA GLY A 274 -25.64 -7.64 -21.37
C GLY A 274 -24.17 -7.57 -20.94
N GLU A 275 -23.50 -6.42 -21.10
CA GLU A 275 -22.16 -6.23 -20.56
C GLU A 275 -22.21 -6.30 -19.03
N ARG A 276 -21.21 -6.96 -18.42
CA ARG A 276 -21.13 -7.12 -16.97
C ARG A 276 -19.77 -6.63 -16.49
N ILE A 277 -19.82 -5.75 -15.50
CA ILE A 277 -18.66 -5.23 -14.78
C ILE A 277 -18.74 -5.70 -13.33
N GLN A 278 -17.62 -5.81 -12.64
CA GLN A 278 -17.61 -6.19 -11.22
C GLN A 278 -17.46 -4.99 -10.30
N VAL A 279 -16.75 -3.95 -10.74
CA VAL A 279 -16.48 -2.76 -9.93
C VAL A 279 -16.50 -1.51 -10.79
N LEU A 280 -17.03 -0.42 -10.23
CA LEU A 280 -16.88 0.94 -10.74
C LEU A 280 -16.12 1.78 -9.72
N PHE A 281 -14.95 2.29 -10.11
CA PHE A 281 -14.14 3.23 -9.35
C PHE A 281 -14.49 4.67 -9.74
N CYS A 282 -14.71 5.55 -8.77
CA CYS A 282 -14.87 6.99 -9.00
C CYS A 282 -14.26 7.83 -7.87
N GLU A 283 -14.15 9.15 -8.06
CA GLU A 283 -13.66 10.07 -7.03
C GLU A 283 -14.71 11.16 -6.73
N LEU A 284 -14.77 11.60 -5.47
CA LEU A 284 -15.70 12.62 -5.00
C LEU A 284 -15.08 13.60 -3.97
N PRO A 285 -15.09 14.91 -4.25
CA PRO A 285 -15.06 15.46 -5.60
C PRO A 285 -13.75 15.08 -6.29
N SER A 286 -13.74 15.05 -7.62
CA SER A 286 -12.53 14.80 -8.40
C SER A 286 -11.48 15.90 -8.20
N ASN A 287 -10.20 15.57 -8.27
CA ASN A 287 -9.11 16.57 -8.27
C ASN A 287 -8.42 16.57 -9.65
N PRO A 288 -8.25 17.72 -10.33
CA PRO A 288 -8.50 19.11 -9.90
C PRO A 288 -9.85 19.70 -10.30
N GLN A 289 -10.71 18.94 -10.97
CA GLN A 289 -11.92 19.50 -11.59
C GLN A 289 -13.02 19.83 -10.56
N LEU A 290 -12.93 19.29 -9.35
CA LEU A 290 -13.91 19.44 -8.27
C LEU A 290 -15.34 19.05 -8.70
N THR A 291 -15.43 18.11 -9.64
CA THR A 291 -16.71 17.59 -10.11
C THR A 291 -17.12 16.38 -9.30
N SER A 292 -18.43 16.21 -9.14
CA SER A 292 -19.02 15.08 -8.45
C SER A 292 -19.79 14.21 -9.45
N PRO A 293 -19.55 12.88 -9.48
CA PRO A 293 -20.40 11.98 -10.25
C PRO A 293 -21.81 11.92 -9.65
N ASP A 294 -22.83 11.59 -10.47
CA ASP A 294 -24.17 11.24 -9.98
C ASP A 294 -24.12 9.88 -9.27
N LEU A 295 -23.75 9.90 -7.98
CA LEU A 295 -23.62 8.71 -7.15
C LEU A 295 -24.95 7.98 -6.95
N ASP A 296 -26.08 8.69 -6.98
CA ASP A 296 -27.41 8.08 -6.86
C ASP A 296 -27.74 7.24 -8.09
N ARG A 297 -27.44 7.76 -9.28
CA ARG A 297 -27.59 7.01 -10.54
C ARG A 297 -26.64 5.83 -10.60
N ILE A 298 -25.37 6.03 -10.23
CA ILE A 298 -24.37 4.95 -10.17
C ILE A 298 -24.82 3.85 -9.19
N ARG A 299 -25.35 4.21 -8.01
CA ARG A 299 -25.90 3.25 -7.04
C ARG A 299 -27.04 2.43 -7.62
N ARG A 300 -28.02 3.08 -8.26
CA ARG A 300 -29.14 2.37 -8.92
C ARG A 300 -28.65 1.38 -9.98
N LEU A 301 -27.65 1.76 -10.78
CA LEU A 301 -27.04 0.86 -11.76
C LEU A 301 -26.33 -0.31 -11.06
N ALA A 302 -25.61 -0.04 -9.97
CA ALA A 302 -24.94 -1.08 -9.18
C ALA A 302 -25.92 -2.11 -8.62
N ASP A 303 -27.06 -1.65 -8.09
CA ASP A 303 -28.13 -2.52 -7.58
C ASP A 303 -28.78 -3.36 -8.69
N ASN A 304 -29.06 -2.75 -9.85
CA ASN A 304 -29.73 -3.43 -10.95
C ASN A 304 -28.84 -4.46 -11.67
N TYR A 305 -27.54 -4.19 -11.75
CA TYR A 305 -26.61 -5.01 -12.55
C TYR A 305 -25.61 -5.82 -11.72
N GLY A 306 -25.57 -5.62 -10.40
CA GLY A 306 -24.83 -6.46 -9.45
C GLY A 306 -23.33 -6.17 -9.39
N PHE A 307 -22.91 -4.90 -9.40
CA PHE A 307 -21.51 -4.50 -9.28
C PHE A 307 -21.21 -3.65 -8.03
N VAL A 308 -19.95 -3.60 -7.63
CA VAL A 308 -19.48 -2.80 -6.49
C VAL A 308 -19.18 -1.37 -6.93
N VAL A 309 -19.61 -0.38 -6.18
CA VAL A 309 -19.18 1.02 -6.37
C VAL A 309 -18.10 1.31 -5.36
N ALA A 310 -16.95 1.79 -5.81
CA ALA A 310 -15.79 2.04 -4.99
C ALA A 310 -15.38 3.51 -5.18
N CYS A 311 -15.64 4.35 -4.18
CA CYS A 311 -15.47 5.80 -4.32
C CYS A 311 -14.31 6.32 -3.45
N GLY A 312 -13.40 7.06 -4.05
CA GLY A 312 -12.34 7.78 -3.34
C GLY A 312 -12.78 9.19 -2.95
N GLU A 313 -12.89 9.47 -1.65
CA GLU A 313 -13.05 10.84 -1.18
C GLU A 313 -11.67 11.50 -0.91
N THR A 314 -11.08 12.09 -1.94
CA THR A 314 -9.77 12.74 -1.75
C THR A 314 -9.89 14.10 -1.05
N LEU A 315 -10.97 14.85 -1.32
CA LEU A 315 -11.15 16.23 -0.84
C LEU A 315 -12.39 16.42 0.05
N GLY A 316 -13.42 15.58 -0.10
CA GLY A 316 -14.69 15.71 0.62
C GLY A 316 -14.52 15.53 2.13
N THR A 317 -13.83 14.46 2.54
CA THR A 317 -13.75 13.98 3.93
C THR A 317 -15.11 13.58 4.50
N PHE A 318 -15.09 12.60 5.41
CA PHE A 318 -16.28 12.10 6.11
C PHE A 318 -17.14 13.17 6.81
N VAL A 319 -16.62 14.37 7.03
CA VAL A 319 -17.37 15.47 7.64
C VAL A 319 -18.24 16.22 6.63
N ASN A 320 -17.82 16.32 5.37
CA ASN A 320 -18.56 17.11 4.37
C ASN A 320 -19.35 16.25 3.39
N VAL A 321 -19.03 14.96 3.26
CA VAL A 321 -19.77 14.06 2.37
C VAL A 321 -20.04 12.72 3.03
N ASP A 322 -21.30 12.31 3.01
CA ASP A 322 -21.71 10.95 3.33
C ASP A 322 -21.72 10.08 2.07
N ILE A 323 -20.67 9.26 1.92
CA ILE A 323 -20.53 8.31 0.81
C ILE A 323 -20.90 6.87 1.20
N LEU A 324 -21.29 6.60 2.45
CA LEU A 324 -21.55 5.23 2.91
C LEU A 324 -22.79 4.59 2.26
N LEU A 325 -23.75 5.41 1.84
CA LEU A 325 -24.99 4.95 1.22
C LEU A 325 -24.79 4.48 -0.23
N PRO A 326 -24.13 5.24 -1.13
CA PRO A 326 -23.99 4.82 -2.52
C PRO A 326 -22.83 3.86 -2.78
N CYS A 327 -21.82 3.76 -1.90
CA CYS A 327 -20.58 3.09 -2.27
C CYS A 327 -19.77 2.53 -1.12
N LEU A 328 -18.79 1.69 -1.48
CA LEU A 328 -17.65 1.30 -0.67
C LEU A 328 -16.65 2.48 -0.61
N PRO A 329 -16.39 3.08 0.58
CA PRO A 329 -15.38 4.14 0.73
C PRO A 329 -13.97 3.58 0.56
N LEU A 330 -13.25 4.06 -0.45
CA LEU A 330 -11.89 3.60 -0.76
C LEU A 330 -10.80 4.36 -0.01
N THR A 331 -11.04 5.62 0.31
CA THR A 331 -10.02 6.49 0.88
C THR A 331 -10.66 7.53 1.76
N ALA A 332 -10.14 7.73 2.97
CA ALA A 332 -10.09 9.04 3.59
C ALA A 332 -8.63 9.45 3.76
N SER A 333 -8.30 10.64 3.26
CA SER A 333 -6.94 11.16 3.32
C SER A 333 -6.75 12.07 4.53
N LEU A 334 -6.06 11.57 5.57
CA LEU A 334 -5.57 12.43 6.66
C LEU A 334 -4.49 13.43 6.22
N SER A 335 -3.95 13.31 4.99
CA SER A 335 -2.89 14.21 4.53
C SER A 335 -3.38 15.59 4.08
N VAL A 336 -4.66 15.75 3.72
CA VAL A 336 -5.18 17.04 3.21
C VAL A 336 -5.36 18.07 4.33
N PHE A 337 -5.53 17.63 5.58
CA PHE A 337 -5.73 18.52 6.73
C PHE A 337 -4.53 18.65 7.67
N SER A 338 -3.44 17.90 7.47
CA SER A 338 -2.18 18.20 8.14
C SER A 338 -1.47 19.35 7.44
N ALA A 339 -1.97 20.57 7.67
CA ALA A 339 -1.19 21.80 7.46
C ALA A 339 0.03 21.92 8.41
N THR A 340 0.34 20.84 9.14
CA THR A 340 1.60 20.58 9.85
C THR A 340 2.23 19.32 9.28
N ALA A 341 2.58 19.35 7.99
CA ALA A 341 3.24 18.27 7.27
C ALA A 341 4.66 18.02 7.81
N SER A 342 4.75 17.32 8.94
CA SER A 342 5.99 16.81 9.54
C SER A 342 5.68 15.66 10.52
N CYS A 343 4.89 14.68 10.10
CA CYS A 343 4.82 13.40 10.82
C CYS A 343 4.49 12.26 9.86
N SER A 344 5.44 11.35 9.72
CA SER A 344 5.47 10.18 8.83
C SER A 344 4.50 9.05 9.25
N ARG A 345 3.25 9.39 9.58
CA ARG A 345 2.12 8.46 9.76
C ARG A 345 0.97 8.90 8.86
N ALA A 346 1.15 8.74 7.55
CA ALA A 346 0.03 8.79 6.62
C ALA A 346 -0.73 7.46 6.73
N VAL A 347 -1.73 7.40 7.60
CA VAL A 347 -2.66 6.28 7.66
C VAL A 347 -3.81 6.59 6.69
N ARG A 348 -4.05 5.74 5.69
CA ARG A 348 -5.21 5.87 4.80
C ARG A 348 -6.21 4.75 5.05
N VAL A 349 -7.48 5.12 5.04
CA VAL A 349 -8.64 4.33 5.48
C VAL A 349 -9.30 3.69 4.27
N SER A 350 -9.55 2.38 4.29
CA SER A 350 -10.63 1.78 3.51
C SER A 350 -11.65 1.23 4.49
N ILE A 351 -12.94 1.55 4.27
CA ILE A 351 -14.04 1.04 5.09
C ILE A 351 -14.73 -0.05 4.27
N CYS A 352 -14.74 -1.29 4.75
CA CYS A 352 -15.52 -2.37 4.16
C CYS A 352 -16.62 -2.75 5.15
N GLY A 353 -17.83 -2.21 4.95
CA GLY A 353 -19.03 -2.73 5.61
C GLY A 353 -19.39 -4.13 5.07
N ASP A 354 -20.36 -4.79 5.69
CA ASP A 354 -20.86 -6.16 5.45
C ASP A 354 -21.39 -6.47 4.02
N PHE A 355 -20.65 -6.12 2.96
CA PHE A 355 -20.91 -6.50 1.58
C PHE A 355 -20.32 -7.88 1.21
N MET A 356 -19.40 -8.40 2.04
CA MET A 356 -18.71 -9.68 1.79
C MET A 356 -19.45 -10.92 2.34
N ASN A 357 -20.52 -10.75 3.11
CA ASN A 357 -21.29 -11.86 3.71
C ASN A 357 -22.46 -12.36 2.85
N GLY A 358 -22.47 -12.02 1.56
CA GLY A 358 -23.58 -12.32 0.66
C GLY A 358 -23.20 -13.11 -0.59
N ARG A 359 -22.44 -14.20 -0.49
CA ARG A 359 -22.39 -15.25 -1.53
C ARG A 359 -22.24 -16.64 -0.90
N GLY A 360 -23.30 -17.43 -1.00
CA GLY A 360 -23.23 -18.89 -1.01
C GLY A 360 -22.96 -19.43 -2.40
#